data_AF-A0A235EGV1-F1
#
_entry.id   AF-A0A235EGV1-F1
#
_cell.length_a   1.000
_cell.length_b   1.000
_cell.length_c   1.000
_cell.angle_alpha   90.00
_cell.angle_beta   90.00
_cell.angle_gamma   90.00
#
_symmetry.space_group_name_H-M   'P 1'
#
loop_
_entity.id
_entity.type
_entity.pdbx_description
1 polymer ?
#
loop_
_entity_poly.entity_id
_entity_poly.type
_entity_poly.pdbx_seq_one_letter_code
_entity_poly.pdbx_strand_id
1 'polypeptide(L)'
;MYALLLAHGWSHRLGTLSKFEALVAASQCNLVALHGDEVVGYARAITDGLSNGYLSMLVVAPAFRGQGLGRALVQKTVAKAPAATWVLRAGRPGAAEFFARMGFAPSAVAMERTRPT
;
A
#
# COMPACT_ATOMS: atom_id res chain seq x y z
N MET A 1 0.49 4.27 -12.92
CA MET A 1 0.05 3.60 -11.67
C MET A 1 -1.33 2.95 -11.74
N TYR A 2 -2.39 3.60 -12.28
CA TYR A 2 -3.74 3.00 -12.39
C TYR A 2 -3.73 1.66 -13.14
N ALA A 3 -3.11 1.62 -14.33
CA ALA A 3 -2.98 0.40 -15.13
C ALA A 3 -2.23 -0.72 -14.36
N LEU A 4 -1.12 -0.38 -13.68
CA LEU A 4 -0.34 -1.31 -12.86
C LEU A 4 -1.20 -1.94 -11.74
N LEU A 5 -1.98 -1.12 -11.02
CA LEU A 5 -2.88 -1.59 -9.97
C LEU A 5 -3.97 -2.50 -10.55
N LEU A 6 -4.59 -2.10 -11.66
CA LEU A 6 -5.62 -2.86 -12.34
C LEU A 6 -5.13 -4.25 -12.75
N ALA A 7 -3.95 -4.31 -13.37
CA ALA A 7 -3.31 -5.55 -13.83
C ALA A 7 -2.86 -6.48 -12.68
N HIS A 8 -2.74 -5.96 -11.46
CA HIS A 8 -2.21 -6.71 -10.30
C HIS A 8 -3.21 -6.82 -9.14
N GLY A 9 -4.50 -6.95 -9.49
CA GLY A 9 -5.54 -7.41 -8.57
C GLY A 9 -6.10 -6.34 -7.65
N TRP A 10 -5.95 -5.05 -7.99
CA TRP A 10 -6.55 -3.95 -7.22
C TRP A 10 -7.87 -3.43 -7.80
N SER A 11 -8.40 -4.01 -8.88
CA SER A 11 -9.66 -3.60 -9.54
C SER A 11 -10.80 -3.24 -8.57
N HIS A 12 -11.03 -4.09 -7.55
CA HIS A 12 -12.04 -3.92 -6.50
C HIS A 12 -11.90 -2.66 -5.62
N ARG A 13 -10.80 -1.91 -5.74
CA ARG A 13 -10.53 -0.66 -5.02
C ARG A 13 -10.47 0.58 -5.91
N LEU A 14 -10.31 0.43 -7.22
CA LEU A 14 -10.02 1.57 -8.11
C LEU A 14 -11.30 2.29 -8.55
N GLY A 15 -12.36 1.54 -8.89
CA GLY A 15 -13.56 2.13 -9.49
C GLY A 15 -13.25 2.73 -10.86
N THR A 16 -13.83 3.90 -11.16
CA THR A 16 -13.51 4.68 -12.37
C THR A 16 -12.21 5.46 -12.18
N LEU A 17 -11.61 5.94 -13.28
CA LEU A 17 -10.39 6.76 -13.21
C LEU A 17 -10.58 8.02 -12.33
N SER A 18 -11.70 8.74 -12.49
CA SER A 18 -12.03 9.90 -11.67
C SER A 18 -12.17 9.55 -10.18
N LYS A 19 -12.77 8.39 -9.84
CA LYS A 19 -12.82 7.91 -8.44
C LYS A 19 -11.43 7.59 -7.92
N PHE A 20 -10.57 7.01 -8.75
CA PHE A 20 -9.19 6.73 -8.38
C PHE A 20 -8.39 8.01 -8.14
N GLU A 21 -8.55 9.04 -8.98
CA GLU A 21 -7.91 10.35 -8.79
C GLU A 21 -8.34 10.99 -7.47
N ALA A 22 -9.64 10.99 -7.16
CA ALA A 22 -10.16 11.47 -5.88
C ALA A 22 -9.59 10.65 -4.70
N LEU A 23 -9.49 9.33 -4.86
CA LEU A 23 -8.90 8.43 -3.86
C LEU A 23 -7.42 8.72 -3.60
N VAL A 24 -6.64 9.08 -4.63
CA VAL A 24 -5.23 9.46 -4.52
C VAL A 24 -5.09 10.82 -3.85
N ALA A 25 -5.88 11.81 -4.28
CA ALA A 25 -5.90 13.16 -3.70
C ALA A 25 -6.26 13.15 -2.19
N ALA A 26 -7.13 12.24 -1.77
CA ALA A 26 -7.51 12.06 -0.36
C ALA A 26 -6.47 11.28 0.49
N SER A 27 -5.25 11.08 0.00
CA SER A 27 -4.22 10.28 0.68
C SER A 27 -2.95 11.08 0.91
N GLN A 28 -2.45 11.06 2.14
CA GLN A 28 -1.24 11.79 2.55
C GLN A 28 0.04 11.13 2.02
N CYS A 29 -0.01 9.84 1.68
CA CYS A 29 1.14 9.12 1.15
C CYS A 29 0.80 8.40 -0.15
N ASN A 30 1.39 8.86 -1.26
CA ASN A 30 1.35 8.21 -2.56
C ASN A 30 2.79 8.13 -3.09
N LEU A 31 3.39 6.94 -3.06
CA LEU A 31 4.76 6.71 -3.52
C LEU A 31 4.75 5.92 -4.83
N VAL A 32 5.48 6.41 -5.82
CA VAL A 32 5.64 5.77 -7.12
C VAL A 32 7.10 5.31 -7.25
N ALA A 33 7.30 4.07 -7.69
CA ALA A 33 8.59 3.58 -8.11
C ALA A 33 8.66 3.58 -9.64
N LEU A 34 9.75 4.14 -10.16
CA LEU A 34 10.01 4.27 -11.59
C LEU A 34 11.23 3.46 -11.99
N HIS A 35 11.18 2.86 -13.18
CA HIS A 35 12.34 2.32 -13.89
C HIS A 35 12.39 3.01 -15.25
N GLY A 36 13.26 4.01 -15.40
CA GLY A 36 13.14 4.98 -16.49
C GLY A 36 11.79 5.71 -16.40
N ASP A 37 11.04 5.68 -17.50
CA ASP A 37 9.69 6.28 -17.59
C ASP A 37 8.56 5.30 -17.19
N GLU A 38 8.89 4.05 -16.86
CA GLU A 38 7.91 3.03 -16.51
C GLU A 38 7.57 3.05 -15.01
N VAL A 39 6.27 3.05 -14.69
CA VAL A 39 5.80 2.85 -13.30
C VAL A 39 5.83 1.37 -12.94
N VAL A 40 6.83 0.98 -12.16
CA VAL A 40 7.10 -0.42 -11.77
C VAL A 40 6.65 -0.75 -10.35
N GLY A 41 6.26 0.24 -9.56
CA GLY A 41 5.72 0.03 -8.22
C GLY A 41 4.92 1.20 -7.70
N TYR A 42 4.04 0.93 -6.76
CA TYR A 42 3.19 1.95 -6.15
C TYR A 42 2.82 1.57 -4.72
N ALA A 43 2.85 2.55 -3.81
CA ALA A 43 2.31 2.43 -2.47
C ALA A 43 1.39 3.61 -2.15
N ARG A 44 0.22 3.30 -1.57
CA ARG A 44 -0.73 4.30 -1.09
C ARG A 44 -1.01 4.06 0.38
N ALA A 45 -0.97 5.13 1.17
CA ALA A 45 -1.35 5.11 2.56
C ALA A 45 -2.00 6.41 3.04
N ILE A 46 -2.76 6.30 4.13
CA ILE A 46 -3.41 7.40 4.83
C ILE A 46 -2.76 7.50 6.20
N THR A 47 -2.47 8.71 6.67
CA THR A 47 -1.88 8.93 8.00
C THR A 47 -2.20 10.33 8.50
N ASP A 48 -2.27 10.48 9.82
CA ASP A 48 -2.31 11.79 10.49
C ASP A 48 -0.91 12.42 10.63
N GLY A 49 0.16 11.70 10.25
CA GLY A 49 1.55 12.16 10.38
C GLY A 49 2.11 12.06 11.80
N LEU A 50 1.31 11.63 12.78
CA LEU A 50 1.63 11.72 14.20
C LEU A 50 1.49 10.37 14.91
N SER A 51 0.33 9.72 14.83
CA SER A 51 -0.04 8.58 15.67
C SER A 51 -0.66 7.40 14.93
N ASN A 52 -1.29 7.62 13.77
CA ASN A 52 -1.98 6.55 13.04
C ASN A 52 -1.60 6.53 11.57
N GLY A 53 -1.44 5.32 11.04
CA GLY A 53 -1.20 5.08 9.63
C GLY A 53 -1.92 3.85 9.12
N TYR A 54 -2.43 3.90 7.90
CA TYR A 54 -3.02 2.76 7.21
C TYR A 54 -2.40 2.58 5.83
N LEU A 55 -1.60 1.53 5.65
CA LEU A 55 -1.04 1.15 4.35
C LEU A 55 -2.12 0.42 3.54
N SER A 56 -2.73 1.18 2.63
CA SER A 56 -3.92 0.76 1.89
C SER A 56 -3.62 -0.03 0.63
N MET A 57 -2.57 0.32 -0.10
CA MET A 57 -2.20 -0.35 -1.35
C MET A 57 -0.69 -0.49 -1.44
N LEU A 58 -0.25 -1.64 -1.94
CA LEU A 58 1.13 -1.91 -2.32
C LEU A 58 1.13 -2.81 -3.55
N VAL A 59 1.89 -2.43 -4.56
CA VAL A 59 2.09 -3.22 -5.77
C VAL A 59 3.50 -3.02 -6.29
N VAL A 60 4.09 -4.11 -6.77
CA VAL A 60 5.34 -4.11 -7.54
C VAL A 60 5.11 -4.99 -8.76
N ALA A 61 5.48 -4.49 -9.93
CA ALA A 61 5.44 -5.22 -11.20
C ALA A 61 6.23 -6.55 -11.06
N PRO A 62 5.72 -7.69 -11.57
CA PRO A 62 6.34 -9.00 -11.39
C PRO A 62 7.84 -9.04 -11.69
N ALA A 63 8.28 -8.41 -12.78
CA ALA A 63 9.68 -8.36 -13.20
C ALA A 63 10.62 -7.65 -12.19
N PHE A 64 10.07 -6.82 -11.31
CA PHE A 64 10.81 -6.02 -10.32
C PHE A 64 10.64 -6.53 -8.89
N ARG A 65 10.00 -7.70 -8.70
CA ARG A 65 9.85 -8.34 -7.39
C ARG A 65 11.16 -9.02 -6.97
N GLY A 66 11.32 -9.26 -5.67
CA GLY A 66 12.53 -9.88 -5.10
C GLY A 66 13.76 -8.96 -5.02
N GLN A 67 13.69 -7.76 -5.60
CA GLN A 67 14.81 -6.80 -5.68
C GLN A 67 14.74 -5.72 -4.58
N GLY A 68 13.99 -5.95 -3.50
CA GLY A 68 13.86 -5.00 -2.39
C GLY A 68 12.92 -3.81 -2.63
N LEU A 69 12.37 -3.62 -3.83
CA LEU A 69 11.53 -2.46 -4.15
C LEU A 69 10.28 -2.34 -3.27
N GLY A 70 9.58 -3.45 -3.04
CA GLY A 70 8.42 -3.48 -2.15
C GLY A 70 8.79 -3.09 -0.72
N ARG A 71 9.94 -3.55 -0.22
CA ARG A 71 10.47 -3.16 1.10
C ARG A 71 10.75 -1.66 1.16
N ALA A 72 11.42 -1.12 0.14
CA ALA A 72 11.75 0.30 0.07
C ALA A 72 10.49 1.18 0.05
N LEU A 73 9.45 0.79 -0.70
CA LEU A 73 8.16 1.50 -0.70
C LEU A 73 7.52 1.51 0.70
N VAL A 74 7.46 0.36 1.36
CA VAL A 74 6.86 0.25 2.72
C VAL A 74 7.65 1.05 3.74
N GLN A 75 8.97 0.94 3.75
CA GLN A 75 9.83 1.69 4.68
C GLN A 75 9.68 3.21 4.47
N LYS A 76 9.67 3.68 3.22
CA LYS A 76 9.43 5.10 2.91
C LYS A 76 8.04 5.57 3.32
N THR A 77 7.02 4.70 3.22
CA THR A 77 5.67 5.01 3.72
C THR A 77 5.66 5.14 5.24
N VAL A 78 6.18 4.14 5.97
CA VAL A 78 6.19 4.15 7.45
C VAL A 78 6.99 5.32 8.00
N ALA A 79 8.10 5.68 7.34
CA ALA A 79 8.91 6.84 7.70
C ALA A 79 8.18 8.19 7.61
N LYS A 80 7.01 8.27 6.96
CA LYS A 80 6.18 9.50 6.96
C LYS A 80 5.57 9.81 8.32
N ALA A 81 5.40 8.80 9.17
CA ALA A 81 4.94 8.95 10.55
C ALA A 81 5.64 7.90 11.44
N PRO A 82 6.90 8.16 11.85
CA PRO A 82 7.72 7.17 12.54
C PRO A 82 7.16 6.73 13.90
N ALA A 83 6.38 7.60 14.56
CA ALA A 83 5.73 7.32 15.84
C ALA A 83 4.33 6.69 15.69
N ALA A 84 3.83 6.55 14.46
CA ALA A 84 2.48 6.06 14.24
C ALA A 84 2.37 4.54 14.36
N THR A 85 1.22 4.07 14.86
CA THR A 85 0.81 2.69 14.69
C THR A 85 0.31 2.50 13.26
N TRP A 86 0.98 1.64 12.49
CA TRP A 86 0.64 1.35 11.11
C TRP A 86 -0.16 0.05 10.99
N VAL A 87 -1.31 0.12 10.33
CA VAL A 87 -2.19 -1.04 10.08
C VAL A 87 -2.28 -1.32 8.58
N LEU A 88 -2.45 -2.60 8.22
CA LEU A 88 -2.66 -3.04 6.84
C LEU A 88 -3.47 -4.34 6.79
N ARG A 89 -3.92 -4.71 5.59
CA ARG A 89 -4.59 -6.00 5.34
C ARG A 89 -3.67 -6.91 4.52
N ALA A 90 -3.16 -7.96 5.15
CA ALA A 90 -2.24 -8.93 4.54
C ALA A 90 -2.98 -10.17 3.98
N GLY A 91 -4.08 -9.97 3.24
CA GLY A 91 -4.95 -11.07 2.79
C GLY A 91 -4.46 -11.87 1.56
N ARG A 92 -3.31 -11.52 0.98
CA ARG A 92 -2.75 -12.26 -0.16
C ARG A 92 -1.73 -13.31 0.32
N PRO A 93 -1.60 -14.46 -0.37
CA PRO A 93 -0.55 -15.44 -0.03
C PRO A 93 0.84 -14.79 0.05
N GLY A 94 1.58 -15.09 1.12
CA GLY A 94 2.93 -14.54 1.36
C GLY A 94 2.98 -13.09 1.85
N ALA A 95 1.84 -12.38 1.93
CA ALA A 95 1.84 -10.98 2.35
C ALA A 95 2.19 -10.82 3.83
N ALA A 96 1.68 -11.70 4.70
CA ALA A 96 1.93 -11.62 6.14
C ALA A 96 3.43 -11.78 6.44
N GLU A 97 4.10 -12.77 5.85
CA GLU A 97 5.52 -13.02 5.99
C GLU A 97 6.37 -11.87 5.42
N PHE A 98 5.94 -11.32 4.29
CA PHE A 98 6.58 -10.15 3.69
C PHE A 98 6.55 -8.95 4.65
N PHE A 99 5.38 -8.61 5.20
CA PHE A 99 5.23 -7.48 6.12
C PHE A 99 5.88 -7.73 7.49
N ALA A 100 5.90 -8.98 7.97
CA ALA A 100 6.57 -9.36 9.21
C ALA A 100 8.07 -9.04 9.20
N ARG A 101 8.74 -9.22 8.06
CA ARG A 101 10.16 -8.85 7.85
C ARG A 101 10.42 -7.33 7.92
N MET A 102 9.37 -6.52 8.09
CA MET A 102 9.44 -5.06 8.24
C MET A 102 8.82 -4.58 9.56
N GLY A 103 8.60 -5.51 10.52
CA GLY A 103 8.14 -5.17 11.87
C GLY A 103 6.61 -5.12 12.04
N PHE A 104 5.83 -5.47 11.02
CA PHE A 104 4.38 -5.67 11.20
C PHE A 104 4.10 -7.01 11.89
N ALA A 105 3.06 -7.06 12.72
CA ALA A 105 2.61 -8.29 13.36
C ALA A 105 1.08 -8.39 13.31
N PRO A 106 0.51 -9.61 13.39
CA PRO A 106 -0.94 -9.76 13.58
C PRO A 106 -1.42 -9.01 14.83
N SER A 107 -2.59 -8.38 14.74
CA SER A 107 -3.21 -7.67 15.87
C SER A 107 -4.38 -8.48 16.43
N ALA A 108 -4.37 -8.71 17.75
CA ALA A 108 -5.48 -9.35 18.47
C ALA A 108 -6.64 -8.38 18.78
N VAL A 109 -6.42 -7.07 18.61
CA VAL A 109 -7.36 -6.01 19.01
C VAL A 109 -7.94 -5.24 17.82
N ALA A 110 -7.52 -5.56 16.60
CA ALA A 110 -8.05 -4.93 15.41
C ALA A 110 -9.43 -5.52 15.05
N MET A 111 -10.38 -4.64 14.79
CA MET A 111 -11.69 -5.00 14.23
C MET A 111 -11.87 -4.27 12.91
N GLU A 112 -12.68 -4.85 12.02
CA GLU A 112 -13.02 -4.24 10.74
C GLU A 112 -14.50 -4.28 10.47
N ARG A 113 -14.97 -3.25 9.75
CA ARG A 113 -16.28 -3.25 9.10
C ARG A 113 -16.05 -3.30 7.58
N THR A 114 -16.56 -4.34 6.94
CA THR A 114 -16.46 -4.48 5.49
C THR A 114 -17.42 -3.52 4.79
N ARG A 115 -17.11 -3.14 3.54
CA ARG A 115 -18.03 -2.37 2.71
C ARG A 115 -19.29 -3.22 2.47
N PRO A 116 -20.48 -2.60 2.39
CA PRO A 116 -21.66 -3.28 1.87
C PRO A 116 -21.33 -3.86 0.49
N THR A 117 -21.75 -5.11 0.26
CA THR A 117 -21.67 -5.77 -1.05
C THR A 117 -22.62 -5.14 -2.05
#